data_AF-A0A1V6EI40-F1
#
_entry.id   AF-A0A1V6EI40-F1
#
_cell.length_a   1.000
_cell.length_b   1.000
_cell.length_c   1.000
_cell.angle_alpha   90.00
_cell.angle_beta   90.00
_cell.angle_gamma   90.00
#
_symmetry.space_group_name_H-M   'P 1'
#
loop_
_entity.id
_entity.type
_entity.pdbx_description
1 polymer ?
#
loop_
_entity_poly.entity_id
_entity_poly.type
_entity_poly.pdbx_seq_one_letter_code
_entity_poly.pdbx_strand_id
1 'polypeptide(L)'
;MSDQLNIVKREVLKKDYILTFSDNTKLFIDEETYFQYCIYDKETLSATFIEEIQDKTEAMQCYKKAVVYLLNGKKTENRMRLYLENKGFGPKAVDSCINRLIEEGKINDVAFTDKFIKANLKNDTKREKLIAKLIYHGIDEQLAIKEVDKVMGYEEDTY
;
A
#
# COMPACT_ATOMS: atom_id res chain seq x y z
N MET A 1 27.96 21.70 -11.57
CA MET A 1 28.48 21.42 -10.21
C MET A 1 28.19 19.96 -9.94
N SER A 2 29.14 19.19 -9.40
CA SER A 2 28.93 17.75 -9.19
C SER A 2 27.91 17.53 -8.06
N ASP A 3 26.65 17.22 -8.42
CA ASP A 3 25.59 16.80 -7.47
C ASP A 3 25.81 15.37 -6.95
N GLN A 4 27.06 14.94 -6.81
CA GLN A 4 27.44 13.61 -6.35
C GLN A 4 27.93 13.67 -4.91
N LEU A 5 27.31 12.86 -4.06
CA LEU A 5 27.69 12.66 -2.66
C LEU A 5 28.52 11.39 -2.53
N ASN A 6 29.64 11.49 -1.81
CA ASN A 6 30.52 10.36 -1.55
C ASN A 6 30.05 9.57 -0.33
N ILE A 7 30.04 8.24 -0.42
CA ILE A 7 29.66 7.34 0.67
C ILE A 7 30.86 7.15 1.59
N VAL A 8 30.80 7.73 2.79
CA VAL A 8 31.89 7.68 3.78
C VAL A 8 31.75 6.45 4.69
N LYS A 9 30.52 6.01 4.96
CA LYS A 9 30.26 4.89 5.86
C LYS A 9 29.07 4.05 5.40
N ARG A 10 29.15 2.74 5.62
CA ARG A 10 28.06 1.78 5.40
C ARG A 10 27.84 1.00 6.70
N GLU A 11 26.62 1.01 7.21
CA GLU A 11 26.24 0.31 8.43
C GLU A 11 25.11 -0.67 8.13
N VAL A 12 25.14 -1.84 8.74
CA VAL A 12 24.08 -2.85 8.63
C VAL A 12 23.16 -2.73 9.83
N LEU A 13 21.86 -2.53 9.60
CA LEU A 13 20.82 -2.53 10.61
C LEU A 13 19.92 -3.76 10.42
N LYS A 14 20.23 -4.83 11.14
CA LYS A 14 19.63 -6.17 10.99
C LYS A 14 19.83 -6.72 9.56
N LYS A 15 18.92 -6.38 8.64
CA LYS A 15 18.96 -6.77 7.22
C LYS A 15 19.05 -5.58 6.27
N ASP A 16 18.74 -4.38 6.77
CA ASP A 16 18.75 -3.17 5.98
C ASP A 16 20.09 -2.42 6.15
N TYR A 17 20.31 -1.38 5.36
CA TYR A 17 21.58 -0.66 5.29
C TYR A 17 21.37 0.84 5.55
N ILE A 18 22.36 1.45 6.19
CA ILE A 18 22.46 2.90 6.36
C ILE A 18 23.74 3.36 5.69
N LEU A 19 23.62 4.24 4.70
CA LEU A 19 24.74 4.97 4.11
C LEU A 19 24.89 6.31 4.82
N THR A 20 26.11 6.68 5.18
CA THR A 20 26.44 8.05 5.61
C THR A 20 27.30 8.70 4.53
N PHE A 21 26.88 9.87 4.06
CA PHE A 21 27.57 10.62 3.02
C PHE A 21 28.55 11.66 3.59
N SER A 22 29.35 12.26 2.70
CA SER A 22 30.36 13.28 3.03
C SER A 22 29.81 14.55 3.67
N ASP A 23 28.53 14.86 3.45
CA ASP A 23 27.81 15.98 4.06
C ASP A 23 27.12 15.61 5.38
N ASN A 24 27.42 14.43 5.93
CA ASN A 24 26.79 13.80 7.09
C ASN A 24 25.29 13.44 6.92
N THR A 25 24.73 13.55 5.72
CA THR A 25 23.39 13.02 5.46
C THR A 25 23.40 11.50 5.53
N LYS A 26 22.24 10.94 5.89
CA LYS A 26 22.05 9.49 5.99
C LYS A 26 20.94 9.03 5.07
N LEU A 27 21.18 7.93 4.39
CA LEU A 27 20.19 7.24 3.56
C LEU A 27 19.97 5.85 4.10
N PHE A 28 18.72 5.57 4.45
CA PHE A 28 18.27 4.23 4.76
C PHE A 28 17.89 3.50 3.48
N ILE A 29 18.35 2.26 3.32
CA ILE A 29 18.13 1.44 2.14
C ILE A 29 17.76 0.04 2.61
N ASP A 30 16.65 -0.51 2.10
CA ASP A 30 16.32 -1.90 2.38
C ASP A 30 17.20 -2.88 1.59
N GLU A 31 17.33 -4.11 2.10
CA GLU A 31 18.20 -5.15 1.52
C GLU A 31 18.01 -5.33 0.00
N GLU A 32 16.75 -5.40 -0.45
CA GLU A 32 16.43 -5.67 -1.85
C GLU A 32 16.91 -4.54 -2.76
N THR A 33 16.60 -3.29 -2.38
CA THR A 33 17.03 -2.09 -3.10
C THR A 33 18.56 -1.95 -3.12
N TYR A 34 19.23 -2.28 -2.01
CA TYR A 34 20.69 -2.21 -1.90
C TYR A 34 21.40 -3.12 -2.91
N PHE A 35 20.93 -4.36 -3.06
CA PHE A 35 21.49 -5.30 -4.03
C PHE A 35 21.03 -5.02 -5.46
N GLN A 36 19.75 -4.68 -5.66
CA GLN A 36 19.18 -4.40 -6.98
C GLN A 36 19.95 -3.30 -7.71
N TYR A 37 20.33 -2.23 -7.00
CA TYR A 37 21.07 -1.11 -7.58
C TYR A 37 22.60 -1.25 -7.46
N CYS A 38 23.09 -2.41 -7.03
CA CYS A 38 24.52 -2.69 -6.84
C CYS A 38 25.23 -1.62 -5.98
N ILE A 39 24.57 -1.15 -4.92
CA ILE A 39 25.07 -0.04 -4.08
C ILE A 39 26.38 -0.42 -3.37
N TYR A 40 26.63 -1.71 -3.17
CA TYR A 40 27.88 -2.24 -2.61
C TYR A 40 29.12 -1.89 -3.45
N ASP A 41 28.97 -1.64 -4.74
CA ASP A 41 30.06 -1.33 -5.68
C ASP A 41 30.09 0.17 -6.08
N LYS A 42 29.28 1.01 -5.42
CA LYS A 42 29.23 2.45 -5.69
C LYS A 42 29.97 3.21 -4.61
N GLU A 43 30.82 4.15 -5.02
CA GLU A 43 31.50 5.09 -4.12
C GLU A 43 30.73 6.41 -4.00
N THR A 44 30.12 6.89 -5.08
CA THR A 44 29.34 8.12 -5.11
C THR A 44 27.92 7.88 -5.63
N LEU A 45 26.96 8.70 -5.17
CA LEU A 45 25.58 8.70 -5.65
C LEU A 45 25.15 10.14 -5.98
N SER A 46 24.40 10.34 -7.07
CA SER A 46 23.82 11.65 -7.37
C SER A 46 22.62 11.93 -6.47
N ALA A 47 22.33 13.21 -6.21
CA ALA A 47 21.16 13.62 -5.44
C ALA A 47 19.84 13.03 -6.01
N THR A 48 19.67 13.05 -7.33
CA THR A 48 18.51 12.46 -8.02
C THR A 48 18.38 10.95 -7.78
N PHE A 49 19.52 10.24 -7.73
CA PHE A 49 19.52 8.79 -7.51
C PHE A 49 19.31 8.45 -6.03
N ILE A 50 19.75 9.32 -5.12
CA ILE A 50 19.43 9.21 -3.69
C ILE A 50 17.92 9.35 -3.47
N GLU A 51 17.27 10.34 -4.10
CA GLU A 51 15.80 10.47 -4.05
C GLU A 51 15.10 9.23 -4.62
N GLU A 52 15.57 8.68 -5.75
CA GLU A 52 15.01 7.44 -6.32
C GLU A 52 15.13 6.26 -5.33
N ILE A 53 16.27 6.10 -4.67
CA ILE A 53 16.48 5.05 -3.67
C ILE A 53 15.58 5.27 -2.46
N GLN A 54 15.38 6.51 -2.02
CA GLN A 54 14.47 6.84 -0.92
C GLN A 54 13.03 6.44 -1.25
N ASP A 55 12.53 6.88 -2.41
CA ASP A 55 11.17 6.56 -2.88
C ASP A 55 10.98 5.04 -2.99
N LYS A 56 11.99 4.32 -3.54
CA LYS A 56 11.96 2.85 -3.66
C LYS A 56 11.93 2.16 -2.29
N THR A 57 12.78 2.62 -1.39
CA THR A 57 12.91 2.05 -0.04
C THR A 57 11.63 2.26 0.75
N GLU A 58 11.04 3.46 0.67
CA GLU A 58 9.76 3.76 1.32
C GLU A 58 8.64 2.88 0.76
N ALA A 59 8.54 2.75 -0.57
CA ALA A 59 7.55 1.88 -1.20
C ALA A 59 7.70 0.41 -0.76
N MET A 60 8.92 -0.09 -0.64
CA MET A 60 9.19 -1.46 -0.18
C MET A 60 8.83 -1.65 1.30
N GLN A 61 9.16 -0.69 2.16
CA GLN A 61 8.76 -0.71 3.57
C GLN A 61 7.24 -0.66 3.74
N CYS A 62 6.58 0.21 2.95
CA CYS A 62 5.13 0.33 2.90
C CYS A 62 4.49 -1.02 2.54
N TYR A 63 5.00 -1.67 1.48
CA TYR A 63 4.54 -2.99 1.05
C TYR A 63 4.78 -4.09 2.11
N LYS A 64 5.99 -4.17 2.68
CA LYS A 64 6.31 -5.12 3.77
C LYS A 64 5.33 -4.93 4.94
N LYS A 65 5.00 -3.69 5.29
CA LYS A 65 4.04 -3.36 6.36
C LYS A 65 2.61 -3.80 6.00
N ALA A 66 2.20 -3.57 4.76
CA ALA A 66 0.88 -3.97 4.27
C ALA A 66 0.69 -5.49 4.27
N VAL A 67 1.70 -6.25 3.82
CA VAL A 67 1.67 -7.73 3.85
C VAL A 67 1.51 -8.26 5.27
N VAL A 68 2.25 -7.70 6.23
CA VAL A 68 2.08 -8.07 7.66
C VAL A 68 0.67 -7.76 8.14
N TYR A 69 0.07 -6.65 7.73
CA TYR A 69 -1.29 -6.30 8.12
C TYR A 69 -2.35 -7.25 7.53
N LEU A 70 -2.12 -7.77 6.32
CA LEU A 70 -2.99 -8.77 5.67
C LEU A 70 -2.96 -10.14 6.37
N LEU A 71 -1.91 -10.46 7.15
CA LEU A 71 -1.89 -11.68 7.97
C LEU A 71 -3.02 -11.70 9.00
N ASN A 72 -3.50 -10.53 9.43
CA ASN A 72 -4.65 -10.38 10.34
C ASN A 72 -6.00 -10.43 9.60
N GLY A 73 -6.04 -11.04 8.43
CA GLY A 73 -7.23 -11.22 7.61
C GLY A 73 -7.38 -10.19 6.49
N LYS A 74 -8.38 -10.43 5.62
CA LYS A 74 -8.65 -9.60 4.44
C LYS A 74 -8.92 -8.14 4.81
N LYS A 75 -8.49 -7.24 3.93
CA LYS A 75 -8.69 -5.79 4.03
C LYS A 75 -9.21 -5.27 2.70
N THR A 76 -10.01 -4.21 2.78
CA THR A 76 -10.42 -3.42 1.62
C THR A 76 -9.33 -2.41 1.28
N GLU A 77 -9.36 -1.88 0.06
CA GLU A 77 -8.40 -0.88 -0.41
C GLU A 77 -8.32 0.32 0.54
N ASN A 78 -9.46 0.97 0.83
CA ASN A 78 -9.49 2.16 1.68
C ASN A 78 -8.97 1.89 3.09
N ARG A 79 -9.25 0.70 3.65
CA ARG A 79 -8.72 0.34 4.98
C ARG A 79 -7.21 0.11 4.96
N MET A 80 -6.68 -0.43 3.86
CA MET A 80 -5.23 -0.57 3.71
C MET A 80 -4.57 0.79 3.54
N ARG A 81 -5.12 1.65 2.68
CA ARG A 81 -4.63 3.02 2.45
C ARG A 81 -4.57 3.83 3.75
N LEU A 82 -5.69 3.91 4.47
CA LEU A 82 -5.76 4.59 5.76
C LEU A 82 -4.79 3.99 6.80
N TYR A 83 -4.61 2.68 6.80
CA TYR A 83 -3.66 2.03 7.69
C TYR A 83 -2.21 2.47 7.41
N LEU A 84 -1.81 2.52 6.13
CA LEU A 84 -0.44 2.88 5.73
C LEU A 84 -0.16 4.37 5.91
N GLU A 85 -1.11 5.24 5.58
CA GLU A 85 -1.02 6.68 5.83
C GLU A 85 -0.86 6.98 7.33
N ASN A 86 -1.63 6.29 8.19
CA ASN A 86 -1.48 6.40 9.65
C ASN A 86 -0.15 5.83 10.18
N LYS A 87 0.60 5.07 9.37
CA LYS A 87 1.97 4.64 9.69
C LYS A 87 3.03 5.64 9.22
N GLY A 88 2.62 6.73 8.56
CA GLY A 88 3.49 7.82 8.14
C GLY A 88 4.10 7.63 6.75
N PHE A 89 3.59 6.69 5.94
CA PHE A 89 4.04 6.53 4.56
C PHE A 89 3.46 7.62 3.68
N GLY A 90 4.27 8.16 2.77
CA GLY A 90 3.87 9.17 1.79
C GLY A 90 2.89 8.63 0.74
N PRO A 91 2.11 9.53 0.08
CA PRO A 91 1.04 9.14 -0.83
C PRO A 91 1.55 8.30 -2.02
N LYS A 92 2.71 8.64 -2.59
CA LYS A 92 3.34 7.86 -3.67
C LYS A 92 3.63 6.42 -3.26
N ALA A 93 4.20 6.22 -2.07
CA ALA A 93 4.52 4.89 -1.55
C ALA A 93 3.24 4.08 -1.26
N VAL A 94 2.19 4.74 -0.75
CA VAL A 94 0.89 4.13 -0.52
C VAL A 94 0.22 3.73 -1.83
N ASP A 95 0.18 4.60 -2.83
CA ASP A 95 -0.39 4.32 -4.15
C ASP A 95 0.30 3.12 -4.81
N SER A 96 1.64 3.15 -4.85
CA SER A 96 2.45 2.05 -5.40
C SER A 96 2.19 0.74 -4.66
N CYS A 97 2.09 0.77 -3.33
CA CYS A 97 1.78 -0.40 -2.52
C CYS A 97 0.38 -0.94 -2.81
N ILE A 98 -0.65 -0.09 -2.87
CA ILE A 98 -2.03 -0.50 -3.13
C ILE A 98 -2.16 -1.14 -4.51
N ASN A 99 -1.61 -0.51 -5.54
CA ASN A 99 -1.63 -1.04 -6.91
C ASN A 99 -0.99 -2.42 -6.97
N ARG A 100 0.20 -2.58 -6.36
CA ARG A 100 0.88 -3.88 -6.30
C ARG A 100 0.05 -4.95 -5.58
N LEU A 101 -0.62 -4.60 -4.47
CA LEU A 101 -1.47 -5.55 -3.74
C LEU A 101 -2.72 -5.97 -4.53
N ILE A 102 -3.27 -5.06 -5.34
CA ILE A 102 -4.41 -5.34 -6.22
C ILE A 102 -3.95 -6.24 -7.38
N GLU A 103 -2.84 -5.92 -8.02
CA GLU A 103 -2.24 -6.72 -9.11
C GLU A 103 -1.90 -8.15 -8.65
N GLU A 104 -1.37 -8.30 -7.44
CA GLU A 104 -1.10 -9.60 -6.83
C GLU A 104 -2.37 -10.32 -6.31
N GLY A 105 -3.55 -9.71 -6.45
CA GLY A 105 -4.84 -10.25 -6.00
C GLY A 105 -5.00 -10.35 -4.48
N LYS A 106 -4.14 -9.68 -3.71
CA LYS A 106 -4.16 -9.67 -2.25
C LYS A 106 -5.25 -8.76 -1.69
N ILE A 107 -5.58 -7.69 -2.41
CA ILE A 107 -6.74 -6.83 -2.17
C ILE A 107 -7.70 -6.98 -3.34
N ASN A 108 -8.99 -7.17 -3.03
CA ASN A 108 -10.04 -7.24 -4.02
C ASN A 108 -11.37 -6.87 -3.35
N ASP A 109 -11.79 -5.62 -3.55
CA ASP A 109 -12.96 -5.04 -2.89
C ASP A 109 -14.27 -5.65 -3.41
N VAL A 110 -14.34 -6.04 -4.68
CA VAL A 110 -15.48 -6.77 -5.24
C VAL A 110 -15.64 -8.13 -4.56
N ALA A 111 -14.57 -8.91 -4.49
CA ALA A 111 -14.59 -10.22 -3.85
C ALA A 111 -14.81 -10.14 -2.32
N PHE A 112 -14.36 -9.05 -1.69
CA PHE A 112 -14.70 -8.76 -0.30
C PHE A 112 -16.20 -8.49 -0.15
N THR A 113 -16.74 -7.60 -0.99
CA THR A 113 -18.15 -7.19 -1.01
C THR A 113 -19.07 -8.38 -1.21
N ASP A 114 -18.82 -9.21 -2.21
CA ASP A 114 -19.59 -10.44 -2.48
C ASP A 114 -19.67 -11.36 -1.26
N LYS A 115 -18.51 -11.60 -0.63
CA LYS A 115 -18.44 -12.46 0.57
C LYS A 115 -19.16 -11.82 1.75
N PHE A 116 -19.03 -10.51 1.90
CA PHE A 116 -19.67 -9.77 2.97
C PHE A 116 -21.21 -9.79 2.84
N ILE A 117 -21.73 -9.54 1.63
CA ILE A 117 -23.16 -9.62 1.32
C ILE A 117 -23.67 -11.02 1.62
N LYS A 118 -23.05 -12.08 1.07
CA LYS A 118 -23.45 -13.46 1.32
C LYS A 118 -23.49 -13.84 2.80
N ALA A 119 -22.55 -13.32 3.60
CA ALA A 119 -22.50 -13.58 5.03
C ALA A 119 -23.52 -12.78 5.86
N ASN A 120 -23.96 -11.61 5.37
CA ASN A 120 -24.84 -10.70 6.11
C ASN A 120 -26.28 -10.68 5.60
N LEU A 121 -26.54 -11.20 4.40
CA LEU A 121 -27.87 -11.23 3.80
C LEU A 121 -28.73 -12.31 4.48
N LYS A 122 -29.76 -11.85 5.17
CA LYS A 122 -30.83 -12.65 5.78
C LYS A 122 -32.18 -12.16 5.27
N ASN A 123 -33.24 -12.96 5.46
CA ASN A 123 -34.59 -12.65 4.97
C ASN A 123 -35.13 -11.26 5.37
N ASP A 124 -34.65 -10.67 6.47
CA ASP A 124 -35.06 -9.37 7.02
C ASP A 124 -34.03 -8.25 6.84
N THR A 125 -32.96 -8.48 6.07
CA THR A 125 -31.88 -7.51 5.91
C THR A 125 -32.33 -6.35 5.04
N LYS A 126 -32.33 -5.13 5.62
CA LYS A 126 -32.61 -3.90 4.88
C LYS A 126 -31.43 -3.51 3.99
N ARG A 127 -31.73 -3.08 2.77
CA ARG A 127 -30.77 -2.61 1.76
C ARG A 127 -29.81 -1.56 2.31
N GLU A 128 -30.34 -0.47 2.87
CA GLU A 128 -29.55 0.67 3.35
C GLU A 128 -28.61 0.26 4.48
N LYS A 129 -29.07 -0.67 5.34
CA LYS A 129 -28.27 -1.20 6.44
C LYS A 129 -27.08 -2.02 5.92
N LEU A 130 -27.25 -2.75 4.82
CA LEU A 130 -26.18 -3.55 4.22
C LEU A 130 -25.14 -2.65 3.53
N ILE A 131 -25.59 -1.64 2.78
CA ILE A 131 -24.74 -0.62 2.15
C ILE A 131 -23.92 0.13 3.21
N ALA A 132 -24.57 0.63 4.27
CA ALA A 132 -23.89 1.35 5.35
C ALA A 132 -22.79 0.51 6.03
N LYS A 133 -23.01 -0.81 6.18
CA LYS A 133 -21.97 -1.72 6.69
C LYS A 133 -20.79 -1.82 5.72
N LEU A 134 -21.04 -1.99 4.41
CA LEU A 134 -19.96 -2.07 3.42
C LEU A 134 -19.12 -0.79 3.39
N ILE A 135 -19.76 0.37 3.43
CA ILE A 135 -19.09 1.69 3.51
C ILE A 135 -18.27 1.81 4.79
N TYR A 136 -18.81 1.39 5.94
CA TYR A 136 -18.05 1.30 7.19
C TYR A 136 -16.84 0.35 7.09
N HIS A 137 -16.94 -0.66 6.22
CA HIS A 137 -15.83 -1.54 5.86
C HIS A 137 -14.86 -0.98 4.82
N GLY A 138 -15.05 0.27 4.39
CA GLY A 138 -14.18 0.97 3.45
C GLY A 138 -14.44 0.60 1.99
N ILE A 139 -15.58 -0.02 1.68
CA ILE A 139 -16.00 -0.19 0.28
C ILE A 139 -16.52 1.16 -0.24
N ASP A 140 -16.13 1.49 -1.47
CA ASP A 140 -16.66 2.64 -2.18
C ASP A 140 -18.20 2.61 -2.23
N GLU A 141 -18.84 3.77 -2.08
CA GLU A 141 -20.30 3.86 -1.99
C GLU A 141 -20.99 3.37 -3.26
N GLN A 142 -20.47 3.72 -4.44
CA GLN A 142 -21.05 3.30 -5.71
C GLN A 142 -20.91 1.78 -5.89
N LEU A 143 -19.75 1.22 -5.53
CA LEU A 143 -19.54 -0.23 -5.56
C LEU A 143 -20.48 -0.96 -4.58
N ALA A 144 -20.65 -0.42 -3.36
CA ALA A 144 -21.53 -1.01 -2.36
C ALA A 144 -23.00 -1.02 -2.82
N ILE A 145 -23.48 0.11 -3.35
CA ILE A 145 -24.83 0.24 -3.92
C ILE A 145 -25.03 -0.79 -5.04
N LYS A 146 -24.14 -0.77 -6.04
CA LYS A 146 -24.21 -1.63 -7.22
C LYS A 146 -24.30 -3.12 -6.88
N GLU A 147 -23.39 -3.63 -6.03
CA GLU A 147 -23.36 -5.06 -5.70
C GLU A 147 -24.51 -5.47 -4.78
N VAL A 148 -25.00 -4.59 -3.90
CA VAL A 148 -26.20 -4.87 -3.08
C VAL A 148 -27.45 -4.93 -3.96
N ASP A 149 -27.62 -3.98 -4.88
CA ASP A 149 -28.79 -3.89 -5.76
C ASP A 149 -28.91 -5.10 -6.68
N LYS A 150 -27.78 -5.49 -7.27
CA LYS A 150 -27.66 -6.70 -8.08
C LYS A 150 -28.11 -7.97 -7.35
N VAL A 151 -27.79 -8.10 -6.05
CA VAL A 151 -28.15 -9.30 -5.26
C VAL A 151 -29.59 -9.24 -4.77
N MET A 152 -30.10 -8.05 -4.46
CA MET A 152 -31.46 -7.87 -3.93
C MET A 152 -32.52 -7.65 -5.02
N GLY A 153 -32.12 -7.55 -6.28
CA GLY A 153 -33.02 -7.40 -7.42
C GLY A 153 -33.61 -5.99 -7.57
N TYR A 154 -32.89 -4.96 -7.10
CA TYR A 154 -33.23 -3.58 -7.42
C TYR A 154 -32.67 -3.27 -8.81
N GLU A 155 -33.55 -3.02 -9.79
CA GLU A 155 -33.14 -2.48 -11.08
C GLU A 155 -32.81 -0.98 -10.90
N GLU A 156 -31.69 -0.52 -11.46
CA GLU A 156 -31.47 0.92 -11.59
C GLU A 156 -32.62 1.47 -12.43
N ASP A 157 -33.50 2.26 -11.82
CA ASP A 157 -34.47 3.08 -12.53
C ASP A 157 -33.68 4.07 -13.42
N THR A 158 -33.34 3.64 -14.64
CA THR A 158 -32.83 4.51 -15.70
C THR A 158 -33.88 5.58 -15.98
N TYR A 159 -33.64 6.79 -15.48
CA TYR A 159 -34.36 8.01 -15.84
C TYR A 159 -33.62 8.77 -16.94
#